data_AF-A0A7R9YI37-F1
#
_entry.id   AF-A0A7R9YI37-F1
#
_cell.length_a   1.000
_cell.length_b   1.000
_cell.length_c   1.000
_cell.angle_alpha   90.00
_cell.angle_beta   90.00
_cell.angle_gamma   90.00
#
_symmetry.space_group_name_H-M   'P 1'
#
loop_
_entity.id
_entity.type
_entity.pdbx_description
1 polymer ?
#
loop_
_entity_poly.entity_id
_entity_poly.type
_entity_poly.pdbx_seq_one_letter_code
_entity_poly.pdbx_strand_id
1 'polypeptide(L)'
;QFDPQLVLVSAGFDAAHGDPLGEMHLTPGCFAHMVRELQKLAGGRVVCALEGGYRLKSTANGVASTLRALVRPDEAVRADAPPLALDGTARRSVEQSCAQTINEVCRVHRQYW
;
A
#
# COMPACT_ATOMS: atom_id res chain seq x y z
N GLN A 1 -16.61 0.67 -10.91
CA GLN A 1 -15.96 0.73 -12.23
C GLN A 1 -14.93 -0.40 -12.30
N PHE A 2 -14.66 -0.96 -13.49
CA PHE A 2 -13.99 -2.25 -13.75
C PHE A 2 -14.69 -3.50 -13.19
N ASP A 3 -15.10 -3.48 -11.91
CA ASP A 3 -15.83 -4.56 -11.22
C ASP A 3 -15.15 -5.95 -11.33
N PRO A 4 -13.95 -6.11 -10.74
CA PRO A 4 -13.18 -7.34 -10.90
C PRO A 4 -13.86 -8.52 -10.20
N GLN A 5 -13.76 -9.70 -10.79
CA GLN A 5 -14.20 -10.95 -10.18
C GLN A 5 -13.13 -11.57 -9.26
N LEU A 6 -11.86 -11.19 -9.43
CA LEU A 6 -10.69 -11.62 -8.65
C LEU A 6 -9.64 -10.50 -8.69
N VAL A 7 -8.95 -10.27 -7.58
CA VAL A 7 -7.81 -9.35 -7.51
C VAL A 7 -6.52 -10.15 -7.35
N LEU A 8 -5.57 -9.97 -8.26
CA LEU A 8 -4.21 -10.51 -8.16
C LEU A 8 -3.25 -9.35 -7.89
N VAL A 9 -2.44 -9.48 -6.83
CA VAL A 9 -1.46 -8.46 -6.42
C VAL A 9 -0.06 -9.02 -6.60
N SER A 10 0.71 -8.42 -7.50
CA SER A 10 2.16 -8.57 -7.58
C SER A 10 2.76 -7.78 -6.40
N ALA A 11 3.02 -8.46 -5.28
CA ALA A 11 3.28 -7.87 -3.97
C ALA A 11 4.79 -7.75 -3.71
N GLY A 12 5.38 -6.68 -4.22
CA GLY A 12 6.74 -6.25 -3.87
C GLY A 12 6.78 -5.42 -2.58
N PHE A 13 7.83 -5.62 -1.78
CA PHE A 13 8.07 -4.89 -0.52
C PHE A 13 9.31 -4.00 -0.57
N ASP A 14 9.81 -3.68 -1.77
CA ASP A 14 10.95 -2.78 -1.99
C ASP A 14 10.61 -1.30 -1.76
N ALA A 15 9.33 -0.93 -1.75
CA ALA A 15 8.90 0.39 -1.26
C ALA A 15 9.02 0.56 0.28
N ALA A 16 9.33 -0.52 1.02
CA ALA A 16 9.37 -0.48 2.48
C ALA A 16 10.56 0.34 3.00
N HIS A 17 10.40 0.88 4.21
CA HIS A 17 11.45 1.62 4.88
C HIS A 17 12.74 0.80 5.04
N GLY A 18 13.84 1.41 4.61
CA GLY A 18 15.18 0.85 4.60
C GLY A 18 15.50 -0.02 3.39
N ASP A 19 14.55 -0.40 2.53
CA ASP A 19 14.90 -1.17 1.35
C ASP A 19 16.01 -0.47 0.52
N PRO A 20 17.07 -1.17 0.13
CA PRO A 20 18.23 -0.55 -0.51
C PRO A 20 17.99 -0.13 -1.96
N LEU A 21 16.89 -0.54 -2.59
CA LEU A 21 16.60 -0.23 -4.00
C LEU A 21 15.41 0.74 -4.16
N GLY A 22 14.35 0.60 -3.36
CA GLY A 22 13.13 1.37 -3.59
C GLY A 22 13.07 2.74 -2.91
N GLU A 23 13.70 2.94 -1.75
CA GLU A 23 13.83 4.24 -1.06
C GLU A 23 12.51 5.00 -0.74
N MET A 24 11.33 4.36 -0.83
CA MET A 24 10.01 5.01 -0.65
C MET A 24 9.52 5.14 0.80
N HIS A 25 10.22 4.51 1.76
CA HIS A 25 9.99 4.65 3.21
C HIS A 25 8.61 4.21 3.74
N LEU A 26 7.90 3.29 3.06
CA LEU A 26 6.61 2.79 3.54
C LEU A 26 6.75 1.93 4.81
N THR A 27 5.79 2.04 5.72
CA THR A 27 5.72 1.20 6.91
C THR A 27 4.96 -0.10 6.61
N PRO A 28 5.15 -1.16 7.42
CA PRO A 28 4.33 -2.37 7.33
C PRO A 28 2.82 -2.10 7.35
N GLY A 29 2.37 -1.10 8.13
CA GLY A 29 0.96 -0.69 8.21
C GLY A 29 0.41 -0.14 6.88
N CYS A 30 1.23 0.51 6.05
CA CYS A 30 0.83 0.98 4.73
C CYS A 30 0.44 -0.18 3.80
N PHE A 31 1.22 -1.28 3.81
CA PHE A 31 0.89 -2.47 3.01
C PHE A 31 -0.43 -3.13 3.44
N ALA A 32 -0.65 -3.24 4.75
CA ALA A 32 -1.93 -3.73 5.28
C ALA A 32 -3.11 -2.83 4.87
N HIS A 33 -2.93 -1.51 4.90
CA HIS A 33 -3.96 -0.57 4.46
C HIS A 33 -4.32 -0.76 2.98
N MET A 34 -3.32 -0.82 2.09
CA MET A 34 -3.54 -1.03 0.66
C MET A 34 -4.30 -2.35 0.38
N VAL A 35 -3.93 -3.43 1.06
CA VAL A 35 -4.58 -4.74 0.90
C VAL A 35 -6.05 -4.70 1.35
N ARG A 36 -6.38 -3.96 2.42
CA ARG A 36 -7.77 -3.82 2.87
C ARG A 36 -8.63 -3.02 1.92
N GLU A 37 -8.08 -1.98 1.30
CA GLU A 37 -8.79 -1.27 0.24
C GLU A 37 -9.11 -2.20 -0.93
N LEU A 38 -8.20 -3.11 -1.28
CA LEU A 38 -8.43 -4.12 -2.31
C LEU A 38 -9.45 -5.20 -1.90
N GLN A 39 -9.54 -5.57 -0.61
CA GLN A 39 -10.55 -6.52 -0.12
C GLN A 39 -11.99 -6.02 -0.22
N LYS A 40 -12.21 -4.70 -0.41
CA LYS A 40 -13.54 -4.15 -0.70
C LYS A 40 -14.02 -4.48 -2.12
N LEU A 41 -13.12 -4.92 -3.00
CA LEU A 41 -13.40 -5.33 -4.38
C LEU A 41 -13.58 -6.85 -4.46
N ALA A 42 -14.17 -7.33 -5.56
CA ALA A 42 -14.28 -8.77 -5.87
C ALA A 42 -14.85 -9.63 -4.71
N GLY A 43 -15.68 -9.05 -3.83
CA GLY A 43 -16.17 -9.72 -2.62
C GLY A 43 -15.05 -10.28 -1.72
N GLY A 44 -13.90 -9.60 -1.64
CA GLY A 44 -12.75 -10.02 -0.82
C GLY A 44 -11.84 -11.07 -1.45
N ARG A 45 -12.08 -11.49 -2.70
CA ARG A 45 -11.21 -12.44 -3.41
C ARG A 45 -9.93 -11.76 -3.88
N VAL A 46 -8.93 -11.76 -3.00
CA VAL A 46 -7.61 -11.16 -3.21
C VAL A 46 -6.53 -12.21 -3.02
N VAL A 47 -5.60 -12.31 -3.98
CA VAL A 47 -4.40 -13.16 -3.89
C VAL A 47 -3.17 -12.27 -4.04
N CYS A 48 -2.24 -12.39 -3.10
CA CYS A 48 -0.95 -11.70 -3.16
C CYS A 48 0.16 -12.71 -3.48
N ALA A 49 0.95 -12.44 -4.53
CA ALA A 49 2.15 -13.19 -4.87
C ALA A 49 3.38 -12.34 -4.50
N LEU A 50 4.31 -12.88 -3.72
CA LEU A 50 5.54 -12.18 -3.32
C LEU A 50 6.44 -11.93 -4.54
N GLU A 51 6.98 -10.72 -4.64
CA GLU A 51 7.86 -10.29 -5.73
C GLU A 51 9.18 -9.72 -5.14
N GLY A 52 9.44 -8.42 -5.34
CA GLY A 52 10.60 -7.72 -4.79
C GLY A 52 10.55 -7.49 -3.27
N GLY A 53 11.64 -6.96 -2.73
CA GLY A 53 11.82 -6.71 -1.29
C GLY A 53 13.17 -7.23 -0.83
N TYR A 54 14.16 -6.35 -0.83
CA TYR A 54 15.58 -6.69 -0.77
C TYR A 54 16.19 -6.46 0.62
N ARG A 55 15.41 -5.93 1.56
CA ARG A 55 15.73 -5.94 3.00
C ARG A 55 14.87 -6.96 3.74
N LEU A 56 15.48 -8.08 4.12
CA LEU A 56 14.81 -9.22 4.80
C LEU A 56 13.87 -8.80 5.94
N LYS A 57 14.32 -7.92 6.85
CA LYS A 57 13.49 -7.47 7.99
C LYS A 57 12.26 -6.69 7.54
N SER A 58 12.42 -5.78 6.58
CA SER A 58 11.33 -4.96 6.07
C SER A 58 10.36 -5.79 5.23
N THR A 59 10.88 -6.69 4.39
CA THR A 59 10.09 -7.66 3.63
C THR A 59 9.27 -8.56 4.56
N ALA A 60 9.90 -9.16 5.58
CA ALA A 60 9.19 -10.03 6.53
C ALA A 60 8.08 -9.30 7.28
N ASN A 61 8.33 -8.05 7.72
CA ASN A 61 7.33 -7.24 8.39
C ASN A 61 6.18 -6.85 7.44
N GLY A 62 6.49 -6.48 6.20
CA GLY A 62 5.51 -6.17 5.17
C GLY A 62 4.61 -7.37 4.86
N VAL A 63 5.21 -8.55 4.63
CA VAL A 63 4.48 -9.81 4.40
C VAL A 63 3.59 -10.15 5.59
N ALA A 64 4.11 -10.08 6.82
CA ALA A 64 3.33 -10.38 8.03
C ALA A 64 2.13 -9.44 8.20
N SER A 65 2.32 -8.16 7.88
CA SER A 65 1.26 -7.14 7.92
C SER A 65 0.18 -7.39 6.86
N THR A 66 0.60 -7.70 5.62
CA THR A 66 -0.30 -8.09 4.52
C THR A 66 -1.10 -9.34 4.85
N LEU A 67 -0.46 -10.41 5.37
CA LEU A 67 -1.14 -11.63 5.77
C LEU A 67 -2.15 -11.39 6.89
N ARG A 68 -1.79 -10.57 7.88
CA ARG A 68 -2.72 -10.17 8.95
C ARG A 68 -3.93 -9.45 8.37
N ALA A 69 -3.76 -8.52 7.42
CA ALA A 69 -4.87 -7.86 6.75
C ALA A 69 -5.76 -8.85 5.99
N LEU A 70 -5.18 -9.81 5.26
CA LEU A 70 -5.92 -10.83 4.52
C LEU A 70 -6.76 -11.72 5.44
N VAL A 71 -6.18 -12.20 6.54
CA VAL A 71 -6.83 -13.17 7.45
C VAL A 71 -7.76 -12.48 8.46
N ARG A 72 -7.52 -11.20 8.77
CA ARG A 72 -8.24 -10.43 9.78
C ARG A 72 -8.58 -9.02 9.23
N PRO A 73 -9.51 -8.93 8.27
CA PRO A 73 -9.88 -7.66 7.65
C PRO A 73 -10.47 -6.66 8.66
N ASP A 74 -11.17 -7.16 9.68
CA ASP A 74 -11.85 -6.33 10.69
C ASP A 74 -10.95 -5.91 11.87
N GLU A 75 -9.75 -6.48 12.01
CA GLU A 75 -8.81 -6.08 13.07
C GLU A 75 -8.32 -4.66 12.77
N ALA A 76 -8.38 -3.71 13.70
CA ALA A 76 -7.81 -2.38 13.46
C ALA A 76 -6.34 -2.49 13.02
N VAL A 77 -5.92 -1.80 11.95
CA VAL A 77 -4.49 -1.71 11.63
C VAL A 77 -3.86 -1.06 12.85
N ARG A 78 -2.99 -1.78 13.56
CA ARG A 78 -2.12 -1.13 14.54
C ARG A 78 -1.39 -0.05 13.78
N ALA A 79 -1.65 1.20 14.12
CA ALA A 79 -0.81 2.31 13.72
C ALA A 79 0.55 2.11 14.40
N ASP A 80 1.32 1.12 13.95
CA ASP A 80 2.76 1.24 13.92
C ASP A 80 2.92 2.53 13.12
N ALA A 81 3.24 3.62 13.82
CA ALA A 81 3.05 4.98 13.34
C ALA A 81 3.39 5.08 11.85
N PRO A 82 2.65 5.86 11.04
CA PRO A 82 3.19 6.24 9.75
C PRO A 82 4.61 6.81 9.98
N PRO A 83 5.46 7.00 8.96
CA PRO A 83 6.59 7.90 9.11
C PRO A 83 6.05 9.35 9.24
N LEU A 84 5.25 9.61 10.25
CA LEU A 84 4.54 10.84 10.60
C LEU A 84 4.32 10.75 12.11
N ALA A 85 5.40 10.97 12.87
CA ALA A 85 5.29 11.28 14.29
C ALA A 85 4.28 12.42 14.46
N LEU A 86 3.35 12.24 15.39
CA LEU A 86 2.29 13.19 15.71
C LEU A 86 2.87 14.36 16.50
N ASP A 87 3.35 15.38 15.81
CA ASP A 87 3.17 16.75 16.26
C ASP A 87 1.94 17.33 15.54
N GLY A 88 0.96 17.79 16.34
CA GLY A 88 -0.40 18.12 15.91
C GLY A 88 -0.56 19.35 15.01
N THR A 89 0.43 19.63 14.16
CA THR A 89 0.50 20.78 13.25
C THR A 89 0.54 20.38 11.77
N ALA A 90 0.77 19.10 11.45
CA ALA A 90 1.01 18.65 10.09
C ALA A 90 -0.26 18.15 9.37
N ARG A 91 -1.16 19.06 8.95
CA ARG A 91 -1.90 18.79 7.70
C ARG A 91 -0.90 18.88 6.56
N ARG A 92 -0.17 17.79 6.27
CA ARG A 92 0.77 17.78 5.15
C ARG A 92 0.02 17.53 3.84
N SER A 93 0.19 18.50 2.95
CA SER A 93 -0.06 18.37 1.52
C SER A 93 0.70 17.16 0.99
N VAL A 94 0.07 16.42 0.07
CA VAL A 94 0.80 15.51 -0.82
C VAL A 94 1.94 16.29 -1.48
N GLU A 95 3.14 15.72 -1.57
CA GLU A 95 4.28 16.33 -2.26
C GLU A 95 3.87 16.75 -3.68
N GLN A 96 4.34 17.91 -4.14
CA GLN A 96 3.88 18.47 -5.41
C GLN A 96 4.16 17.55 -6.60
N SER A 97 5.31 16.86 -6.58
CA SER A 97 5.68 15.87 -7.59
C SER A 97 4.68 14.70 -7.62
N CYS A 98 4.32 14.15 -6.46
CA CYS A 98 3.31 13.09 -6.35
C CYS A 98 1.94 13.56 -6.86
N ALA A 99 1.51 14.77 -6.48
CA ALA A 99 0.24 15.33 -6.93
C ALA A 99 0.22 15.54 -8.46
N GLN A 100 1.32 16.02 -9.04
CA GLN A 100 1.47 16.17 -10.49
C GLN A 100 1.38 14.81 -11.21
N THR A 101 2.09 13.79 -10.73
CA THR A 101 2.03 12.44 -11.31
C THR A 101 0.61 11.87 -11.26
N ILE A 102 -0.08 11.97 -10.13
CA ILE A 102 -1.46 11.48 -10.00
C ILE A 102 -2.39 12.21 -10.96
N ASN A 103 -2.31 13.53 -11.03
CA ASN A 103 -3.15 14.34 -11.92
C ASN A 103 -2.91 13.99 -13.40
N GLU A 104 -1.67 13.72 -13.78
CA GLU A 104 -1.33 13.33 -15.15
C GLU A 104 -1.89 11.95 -15.51
N VAL A 105 -1.79 10.97 -14.59
CA VAL A 105 -2.42 9.65 -14.77
C VAL A 105 -3.93 9.81 -14.95
N CYS A 106 -4.60 10.59 -14.09
CA CYS A 106 -6.04 10.86 -14.23
C CYS A 106 -6.39 11.56 -15.54
N ARG A 107 -5.56 12.52 -16.00
CA ARG A 107 -5.76 13.24 -17.26
C ARG A 107 -5.72 12.28 -18.45
N VAL A 108 -4.71 11.40 -18.51
CA VAL A 108 -4.55 10.43 -19.61
C VAL A 108 -5.67 9.38 -19.61
N HIS A 109 -6.09 8.93 -18.43
CA HIS A 109 -7.08 7.86 -18.29
C HIS A 109 -8.55 8.33 -18.39
N ARG A 110 -8.84 9.63 -18.28
CA ARG A 110 -10.21 10.21 -18.27
C ARG A 110 -11.11 9.79 -19.44
N GLN A 111 -10.56 9.47 -20.60
CA GLN A 111 -11.38 9.08 -21.76
C GLN A 111 -11.82 7.60 -21.70
N TYR A 112 -11.18 6.79 -20.87
CA TYR A 112 -11.46 5.36 -20.73
C TYR A 112 -12.24 5.04 -19.46
N TRP A 113 -12.28 5.98 -18.51
CA TRP A 113 -12.90 5.82 -17.21
C TRP A 113 -13.76 7.03 -16.83
#